data_AF-A0A7J7LHT6-F1
#
_entry.id   AF-A0A7J7LHT6-F1
#
_cell.length_a   1.000
_cell.length_b   1.000
_cell.length_c   1.000
_cell.angle_alpha   90.00
_cell.angle_beta   90.00
_cell.angle_gamma   90.00
#
_symmetry.space_group_name_H-M   'P 1'
#
loop_
_entity.id
_entity.type
_entity.pdbx_description
1 polymer ?
#
loop_
_entity_poly.entity_id
_entity_poly.type
_entity_poly.pdbx_seq_one_letter_code
_entity_poly.pdbx_strand_id
1 'polypeptide(L)'
;MAGIVAGNCYSSTSPMVHTSHLHFAQKLPIPSQFVKKGRFYQYKISAIFWGPKKTAHFLGEFDLEGGSADEVNPRRVTLSVISSIFEVSPSEWDACAVDATGYEKRNPFLMHGFLSSLEESGSAVKETGWLAQHIIARDEFQNILGVVPLYLKRFSIFNIVSNVLYLNSDCSHSYGEFVFDHSWADAYYNYGSRYYPKLQCCVPFTPVTGQRILIRNFWYKNQVFDKLVSALKDLAVKFQVSSLHVTFPSENEWRRMKEHSFLQRIGMQYHWTNRNYKNFDEFLMDMKQSKRKNIRQERKKVSTQSLNMKRLRGDEVKARHWDSFYKFYESTTDNKLVPSR
;
A
#
# COMPACT_ATOMS: atom_id res chain seq x y z
N MET A 1 -11.27 9.24 2.21
CA MET A 1 -10.51 7.98 2.26
C MET A 1 -9.03 8.26 2.35
N ALA A 2 -8.38 7.67 3.33
CA ALA A 2 -7.52 8.49 4.15
C ALA A 2 -6.08 7.98 4.02
N GLY A 3 -5.34 8.42 3.00
CA GLY A 3 -3.90 8.13 2.92
C GLY A 3 -3.15 8.91 3.98
N ILE A 4 -2.02 8.43 4.45
CA ILE A 4 -1.19 9.20 5.36
C ILE A 4 0.26 9.17 4.90
N VAL A 5 0.92 10.34 4.92
CA VAL A 5 2.33 10.50 4.56
C VAL A 5 3.09 11.10 5.75
N ALA A 6 4.19 10.47 6.18
CA ALA A 6 5.19 11.15 6.99
C ALA A 6 6.32 11.61 6.06
N GLY A 7 6.57 12.92 6.03
CA GLY A 7 7.69 13.52 5.30
C GLY A 7 8.76 13.99 6.28
N ASN A 8 10.02 13.67 6.00
CA ASN A 8 11.16 14.28 6.69
C ASN A 8 11.41 15.67 6.09
N CYS A 9 10.84 16.71 6.70
CA CYS A 9 11.25 18.08 6.41
C CYS A 9 12.36 18.48 7.39
N TYR A 10 13.62 18.47 6.93
CA TYR A 10 14.66 19.26 7.60
C TYR A 10 14.31 20.76 7.42
N SER A 11 14.27 21.48 8.56
CA SER A 11 14.00 22.92 8.85
C SER A 11 14.11 23.92 7.67
N SER A 12 13.28 24.97 7.55
CA SER A 12 12.98 26.00 8.55
C SER A 12 11.77 26.90 8.18
N THR A 13 10.97 27.26 9.18
CA THR A 13 10.13 28.49 9.33
C THR A 13 9.10 28.92 8.27
N SER A 14 7.83 28.91 8.74
CA SER A 14 6.70 29.81 8.45
C SER A 14 5.73 29.51 7.29
N PRO A 15 4.44 29.92 7.46
CA PRO A 15 3.27 29.21 6.94
C PRO A 15 2.73 29.82 5.64
N MET A 16 2.02 29.03 4.82
CA MET A 16 1.09 29.61 3.86
C MET A 16 -0.24 28.84 3.82
N VAL A 17 -1.25 29.52 4.37
CA VAL A 17 -2.62 29.49 3.91
C VAL A 17 -2.70 30.40 2.68
N HIS A 18 -3.16 29.91 1.52
CA HIS A 18 -4.25 30.54 0.79
C HIS A 18 -4.69 29.76 -0.46
N THR A 19 -6.01 29.69 -0.59
CA THR A 19 -6.79 29.52 -1.81
C THR A 19 -6.58 30.68 -2.79
N SER A 20 -6.44 30.38 -4.09
CA SER A 20 -7.00 31.18 -5.19
C SER A 20 -6.78 30.55 -6.57
N HIS A 21 -7.81 30.69 -7.41
CA HIS A 21 -7.81 30.46 -8.85
C HIS A 21 -6.88 31.45 -9.57
N LEU A 22 -6.26 31.04 -10.69
CA LEU A 22 -6.40 31.63 -12.04
C LEU A 22 -5.15 31.43 -12.94
N HIS A 23 -5.47 31.19 -14.20
CA HIS A 23 -4.78 31.59 -15.44
C HIS A 23 -3.45 30.96 -15.89
N PHE A 24 -3.59 30.28 -17.03
CA PHE A 24 -2.62 30.14 -18.12
C PHE A 24 -1.73 31.39 -18.29
N ALA A 25 -0.42 31.19 -18.23
CA ALA A 25 0.58 32.17 -18.69
C ALA A 25 1.63 31.48 -19.57
N GLN A 26 1.47 31.74 -20.87
CA GLN A 26 2.45 32.00 -21.91
C GLN A 26 3.92 31.57 -21.72
N LYS A 27 4.40 30.84 -22.74
CA LYS A 27 5.82 30.60 -23.07
C LYS A 27 6.60 31.92 -23.11
N LEU A 28 7.72 31.98 -22.40
CA LEU A 28 8.78 32.97 -22.59
C LEU A 28 10.15 32.25 -22.73
N PRO A 29 11.11 32.87 -23.46
CA PRO A 29 12.14 32.15 -24.21
C PRO A 29 13.37 31.76 -23.37
N ILE A 30 14.04 30.69 -23.80
CA ILE A 30 15.30 30.19 -23.26
C ILE A 30 16.45 31.12 -23.71
N PRO A 31 17.27 31.69 -22.80
CA PRO A 31 18.55 32.26 -23.17
C PRO A 31 19.62 31.16 -23.15
N SER A 32 20.18 30.90 -24.33
CA SER A 32 21.43 30.18 -24.52
C SER A 32 22.59 30.94 -23.89
N GLN A 33 23.37 30.26 -23.05
CA GLN A 33 24.80 30.45 -22.73
C GLN A 33 25.05 30.29 -21.23
N PHE A 34 25.47 29.10 -20.80
CA PHE A 34 26.44 28.98 -19.70
C PHE A 34 27.41 27.85 -20.03
N VAL A 35 28.64 28.28 -20.34
CA VAL A 35 29.80 27.45 -20.64
C VAL A 35 30.34 26.82 -19.35
N LYS A 36 30.75 25.55 -19.48
CA LYS A 36 31.39 24.66 -18.51
C LYS A 36 32.31 25.36 -17.48
N LYS A 37 32.05 25.11 -16.19
CA LYS A 37 33.09 24.95 -15.15
C LYS A 37 32.72 23.78 -14.23
N GLY A 38 33.70 22.92 -14.00
CA GLY A 38 33.51 21.57 -13.49
C GLY A 38 33.10 21.46 -12.02
N ARG A 39 32.40 20.37 -11.74
CA ARG A 39 32.57 19.47 -10.60
C ARG A 39 31.74 18.23 -10.92
N PHE A 40 32.40 17.13 -11.29
CA PHE A 40 31.75 15.82 -11.26
C PHE A 40 31.48 15.52 -9.78
N TYR A 41 30.26 15.79 -9.32
CA TYR A 41 29.78 15.17 -8.08
C TYR A 41 29.62 13.69 -8.38
N GLN A 42 30.68 12.93 -8.10
CA GLN A 42 30.63 11.48 -8.07
C GLN A 42 29.77 11.11 -6.86
N TYR A 43 28.45 11.03 -7.06
CA TYR A 43 27.55 10.46 -6.07
C TYR A 43 27.97 9.00 -5.90
N LYS A 44 28.74 8.74 -4.84
CA LYS A 44 29.02 7.41 -4.36
C LYS A 44 27.67 6.81 -3.97
N ILE A 45 27.13 5.93 -4.81
CA ILE A 45 25.98 5.12 -4.43
C ILE A 45 26.50 4.16 -3.36
N SER A 46 26.34 4.54 -2.10
CA SER A 46 26.56 3.65 -0.97
C SER A 46 25.47 2.58 -1.05
N ALA A 47 25.79 1.42 -1.61
CA ALA A 47 24.95 0.23 -1.52
C ALA A 47 25.00 -0.27 -0.08
N ILE A 48 24.23 0.35 0.81
CA ILE A 48 24.13 -0.11 2.20
C ILE A 48 23.01 -1.16 2.26
N PHE A 49 23.40 -2.34 2.73
CA PHE A 49 22.60 -3.54 3.04
C PHE A 49 22.24 -4.46 1.88
N TRP A 50 23.22 -5.28 1.48
CA TRP A 50 23.00 -6.52 0.73
C TRP A 50 23.83 -7.65 1.36
N GLY A 51 23.45 -8.04 2.58
CA GLY A 51 23.89 -9.28 3.21
C GLY A 51 22.94 -10.46 2.87
N PRO A 52 23.35 -11.71 3.09
CA PRO A 52 22.59 -12.89 2.71
C PRO A 52 21.32 -13.10 3.57
N LYS A 53 20.43 -13.96 3.07
CA LYS A 53 19.08 -14.29 3.56
C LYS A 53 19.02 -14.62 5.07
N LYS A 54 17.92 -14.18 5.70
CA LYS A 54 17.54 -14.31 7.12
C LYS A 54 18.30 -13.39 8.08
N THR A 55 17.92 -12.12 8.09
CA THR A 55 18.28 -11.23 9.19
C THR A 55 17.05 -10.48 9.66
N ALA A 56 16.47 -10.97 10.76
CA ALA A 56 15.56 -10.16 11.53
C ALA A 56 16.36 -8.97 12.10
N HIS A 57 16.01 -7.74 11.73
CA HIS A 57 16.69 -6.56 12.24
C HIS A 57 15.98 -6.06 13.49
N PHE A 58 16.68 -6.09 14.63
CA PHE A 58 16.19 -5.51 15.87
C PHE A 58 16.02 -3.99 15.72
N LEU A 59 14.85 -3.48 16.11
CA LEU A 59 14.51 -2.05 16.08
C LEU A 59 14.63 -1.40 17.45
N GLY A 60 14.37 -2.16 18.52
CA GLY A 60 14.37 -1.64 19.87
C GLY A 60 13.53 -2.51 20.80
N GLU A 61 13.61 -2.17 22.07
CA GLU A 61 12.86 -2.78 23.16
C GLU A 61 12.27 -1.68 24.03
N PHE A 62 11.07 -1.91 24.56
CA PHE A 62 10.42 -0.97 25.45
C PHE A 62 9.62 -1.70 26.52
N ASP A 63 9.48 -1.07 27.68
CA ASP A 63 8.68 -1.60 28.78
C ASP A 63 7.21 -1.13 28.66
N LEU A 64 6.29 -1.97 29.13
CA LEU A 64 4.85 -1.70 29.17
C LEU A 64 4.49 -1.02 30.50
N GLU A 65 3.68 0.04 30.42
CA GLU A 65 3.24 0.79 31.60
C GLU A 65 1.86 0.27 32.08
N GLY A 66 1.71 -0.04 33.38
CA GLY A 66 0.39 -0.20 34.01
C GLY A 66 -0.18 -1.62 34.18
N GLY A 67 0.63 -2.63 34.52
CA GLY A 67 0.14 -3.95 34.96
C GLY A 67 0.08 -4.07 36.49
N SER A 68 -0.93 -4.73 37.05
CA SER A 68 -0.91 -5.14 38.47
C SER A 68 0.26 -6.10 38.71
N ALA A 69 0.89 -5.99 39.88
CA ALA A 69 2.11 -6.74 40.21
C ALA A 69 1.91 -8.27 40.34
N ASP A 70 0.67 -8.75 40.31
CA ASP A 70 0.29 -10.11 40.70
C ASP A 70 -0.06 -11.05 39.52
N GLU A 71 0.03 -10.59 38.27
CA GLU A 71 -0.12 -11.45 37.09
C GLU A 71 1.21 -11.57 36.32
N VAL A 72 1.46 -12.74 35.71
CA VAL A 72 2.55 -12.98 34.74
C VAL A 72 2.23 -12.21 33.45
N ASN A 73 2.23 -10.88 33.55
CA ASN A 73 2.00 -9.97 32.44
C ASN A 73 3.36 -9.60 31.84
N PRO A 74 3.50 -9.68 30.51
CA PRO A 74 4.75 -9.34 29.87
C PRO A 74 5.10 -7.90 30.19
N ARG A 75 6.33 -7.66 30.64
CA ARG A 75 6.76 -6.30 31.00
C ARG A 75 7.43 -5.57 29.86
N ARG A 76 7.78 -6.29 28.80
CA ARG A 76 8.76 -5.86 27.81
C ARG A 76 8.40 -6.36 26.43
N VAL A 77 8.55 -5.48 25.46
CA VAL A 77 8.21 -5.72 24.05
C VAL A 77 9.40 -5.41 23.18
N THR A 78 9.78 -6.38 22.36
CA THR A 78 10.82 -6.27 21.35
C THR A 78 10.21 -6.04 19.98
N LEU A 79 10.74 -5.07 19.23
CA LEU A 79 10.38 -4.80 17.84
C LEU A 79 11.48 -5.30 16.91
N SER A 80 11.08 -6.02 15.86
CA SER A 80 11.98 -6.56 14.84
C SER A 80 11.40 -6.38 13.44
N VAL A 81 12.27 -6.36 12.43
CA VAL A 81 11.89 -6.36 11.01
C VAL A 81 12.27 -7.68 10.38
N ILE A 82 11.32 -8.33 9.72
CA ILE A 82 11.54 -9.53 8.91
C ILE A 82 11.56 -9.18 7.42
N SER A 83 12.35 -9.94 6.65
CA SER A 83 12.56 -9.67 5.23
C SER A 83 11.62 -10.43 4.29
N SER A 84 10.80 -11.34 4.85
CA SER A 84 9.82 -12.13 4.13
C SER A 84 8.73 -12.63 5.09
N ILE A 85 7.50 -12.70 4.61
CA ILE A 85 6.36 -13.26 5.36
C ILE A 85 6.57 -14.75 5.76
N PHE A 86 7.48 -15.47 5.11
CA PHE A 86 7.82 -16.85 5.48
C PHE A 86 8.64 -16.96 6.77
N GLU A 87 9.14 -15.84 7.33
CA GLU A 87 9.87 -15.82 8.60
C GLU A 87 8.94 -15.82 9.84
N VAL A 88 7.62 -15.79 9.63
CA VAL A 88 6.61 -15.79 10.69
C VAL A 88 5.60 -16.92 10.45
N SER A 89 5.13 -17.55 11.53
CA SER A 89 4.11 -18.59 11.44
C SER A 89 2.80 -18.01 10.89
N PRO A 90 2.13 -18.69 9.94
CA PRO A 90 0.81 -18.29 9.45
C PRO A 90 -0.22 -18.15 10.58
N SER A 91 -0.19 -19.05 11.57
CA SER A 91 -1.14 -19.05 12.68
C SER A 91 -1.00 -17.82 13.58
N GLU A 92 0.23 -17.34 13.79
CA GLU A 92 0.50 -16.18 14.64
C GLU A 92 0.15 -14.87 13.91
N TRP A 93 0.53 -14.76 12.63
CA TRP A 93 0.18 -13.59 11.81
C TRP A 93 -1.34 -13.45 11.64
N ASP A 94 -2.02 -14.56 11.29
CA ASP A 94 -3.46 -14.55 11.09
C ASP A 94 -4.22 -14.27 12.40
N ALA A 95 -3.70 -14.71 13.55
CA ALA A 95 -4.27 -14.37 14.85
C ALA A 95 -4.24 -12.84 15.09
N CYS A 96 -3.13 -12.16 14.78
CA CYS A 96 -3.06 -10.70 14.84
C CYS A 96 -4.08 -10.04 13.90
N ALA A 97 -4.22 -10.56 12.68
CA ALA A 97 -5.14 -10.00 11.70
C ALA A 97 -6.62 -10.17 12.10
N VAL A 98 -6.98 -11.32 12.69
CA VAL A 98 -8.33 -11.60 13.19
C VAL A 98 -8.66 -10.77 14.42
N ASP A 99 -7.76 -10.70 15.41
CA ASP A 99 -7.96 -9.93 16.65
C ASP A 99 -8.09 -8.43 16.35
N ALA A 100 -7.31 -7.92 15.39
CA ALA A 100 -7.32 -6.54 14.92
C ALA A 100 -8.69 -6.12 14.38
N THR A 101 -9.27 -6.89 13.46
CA THR A 101 -10.53 -6.53 12.78
C THR A 101 -11.78 -7.06 13.46
N GLY A 102 -11.65 -8.08 14.31
CA GLY A 102 -12.75 -8.92 14.79
C GLY A 102 -13.13 -10.01 13.77
N TYR A 103 -13.73 -11.10 14.28
CA TYR A 103 -14.06 -12.29 13.49
C TYR A 103 -15.02 -12.00 12.32
N GLU A 104 -16.01 -11.12 12.53
CA GLU A 104 -17.02 -10.76 11.53
C GLU A 104 -16.49 -9.88 10.39
N LYS A 105 -15.37 -9.19 10.60
CA LYS A 105 -14.77 -8.24 9.64
C LYS A 105 -13.39 -8.71 9.15
N ARG A 106 -13.19 -10.03 9.11
CA ARG A 106 -11.95 -10.64 8.64
C ARG A 106 -11.60 -10.14 7.23
N ASN A 107 -10.41 -9.56 7.09
CA ASN A 107 -9.91 -9.11 5.80
C ASN A 107 -8.95 -10.16 5.20
N PRO A 108 -9.35 -10.88 4.12
CA PRO A 108 -8.52 -11.95 3.55
C PRO A 108 -7.18 -11.43 2.99
N PHE A 109 -7.11 -10.16 2.60
CA PHE A 109 -5.92 -9.59 1.98
C PHE A 109 -4.80 -9.23 2.97
N LEU A 110 -5.09 -9.28 4.27
CA LEU A 110 -4.10 -9.09 5.33
C LEU A 110 -3.64 -10.42 5.94
N MET A 111 -4.22 -11.53 5.51
CA MET A 111 -3.85 -12.87 5.98
C MET A 111 -2.52 -13.30 5.37
N HIS A 112 -1.80 -14.14 6.10
CA HIS A 112 -0.53 -14.72 5.70
C HIS A 112 -0.62 -15.40 4.34
N GLY A 113 -1.68 -16.19 4.09
CA GLY A 113 -1.88 -16.90 2.83
C GLY A 113 -1.93 -15.99 1.60
N PHE A 114 -2.50 -14.79 1.72
CA PHE A 114 -2.53 -13.83 0.62
C PHE A 114 -1.16 -13.19 0.38
N LEU A 115 -0.49 -12.74 1.45
CA LEU A 115 0.82 -12.10 1.35
C LEU A 115 1.90 -13.07 0.86
N SER A 116 1.89 -14.31 1.35
CA SER A 116 2.79 -15.38 0.89
C SER A 116 2.56 -15.71 -0.58
N SER A 117 1.31 -15.76 -1.05
CA SER A 117 1.02 -15.95 -2.47
C SER A 117 1.62 -14.84 -3.35
N LEU A 118 1.68 -13.60 -2.86
CA LEU A 118 2.28 -12.48 -3.59
C LEU A 118 3.81 -12.56 -3.65
N GLU A 119 4.46 -13.03 -2.58
CA GLU A 119 5.91 -13.28 -2.56
C GLU A 119 6.27 -14.51 -3.41
N GLU A 120 5.52 -15.62 -3.30
CA GLU A 120 5.77 -16.88 -4.00
C GLU A 120 5.54 -16.75 -5.52
N SER A 121 4.50 -16.01 -5.94
CA SER A 121 4.24 -15.75 -7.36
C SER A 121 5.24 -14.78 -8.00
N GLY A 122 6.12 -14.14 -7.23
CA GLY A 122 7.01 -13.09 -7.73
C GLY A 122 6.29 -11.76 -8.02
N SER A 123 5.06 -11.57 -7.53
CA SER A 123 4.29 -10.34 -7.76
C SER A 123 4.80 -9.18 -6.90
N ALA A 124 4.99 -9.41 -5.60
CA ALA A 124 5.46 -8.42 -4.63
C ALA A 124 6.84 -8.80 -4.08
N VAL A 125 7.84 -8.80 -4.97
CA VAL A 125 9.23 -9.16 -4.64
C VAL A 125 10.20 -8.04 -5.03
N LYS A 126 11.46 -8.18 -4.58
CA LYS A 126 12.51 -7.17 -4.80
C LYS A 126 12.67 -6.83 -6.28
N GLU A 127 12.56 -7.82 -7.17
CA GLU A 127 12.69 -7.70 -8.62
C GLU A 127 11.60 -6.79 -9.22
N THR A 128 10.39 -6.85 -8.67
CA THR A 128 9.26 -5.97 -9.04
C THR A 128 9.25 -4.65 -8.25
N GLY A 129 10.33 -4.36 -7.50
CA GLY A 129 10.51 -3.15 -6.71
C GLY A 129 9.82 -3.18 -5.34
N TRP A 130 9.32 -4.34 -4.90
CA TRP A 130 8.67 -4.55 -3.60
C TRP A 130 9.59 -5.33 -2.67
N LEU A 131 10.41 -4.64 -1.87
CA LEU A 131 11.24 -5.31 -0.87
C LEU A 131 10.46 -5.41 0.46
N ALA A 132 10.04 -6.60 0.86
CA ALA A 132 9.36 -6.81 2.14
C ALA A 132 10.27 -6.43 3.33
N GLN A 133 9.68 -5.72 4.30
CA GLN A 133 10.31 -5.22 5.53
C GLN A 133 9.27 -5.22 6.66
N HIS A 134 8.53 -6.32 6.85
CA HIS A 134 7.43 -6.36 7.81
C HIS A 134 7.91 -6.21 9.24
N ILE A 135 7.17 -5.47 10.07
CA ILE A 135 7.51 -5.27 11.48
C ILE A 135 6.76 -6.30 12.32
N ILE A 136 7.43 -6.89 13.29
CA ILE A 136 6.86 -7.79 14.31
C ILE A 136 7.18 -7.24 15.70
N ALA A 137 6.14 -7.12 16.53
CA ALA A 137 6.25 -6.90 17.97
C ALA A 137 6.11 -8.23 18.71
N ARG A 138 7.09 -8.57 19.56
CA ARG A 138 7.08 -9.77 20.41
C ARG A 138 7.20 -9.40 21.88
N ASP A 139 6.59 -10.18 22.76
CA ASP A 139 6.84 -10.09 24.19
C ASP A 139 8.13 -10.82 24.61
N GLU A 140 8.46 -10.77 25.90
CA GLU A 140 9.59 -11.49 26.51
C GLU A 140 9.50 -13.02 26.39
N PHE A 141 8.30 -13.57 26.20
CA PHE A 141 8.03 -14.99 25.99
C PHE A 141 8.01 -15.39 24.50
N GLN A 142 8.40 -14.47 23.60
CA GLN A 142 8.42 -14.63 22.14
C GLN A 142 7.04 -14.69 21.46
N ASN A 143 5.94 -14.43 22.17
CA ASN A 143 4.61 -14.37 21.57
C ASN A 143 4.47 -13.12 20.71
N ILE A 144 3.86 -13.25 19.52
CA ILE A 144 3.57 -12.11 18.66
C ILE A 144 2.41 -11.29 19.21
N LEU A 145 2.68 -10.02 19.49
CA LEU A 145 1.71 -9.04 19.97
C LEU A 145 1.11 -8.23 18.83
N GLY A 146 1.87 -7.99 17.77
CA GLY A 146 1.38 -7.27 16.60
C GLY A 146 2.34 -7.33 15.42
N VAL A 147 1.79 -7.08 14.24
CA VAL A 147 2.49 -7.16 12.96
C VAL A 147 2.08 -6.02 12.03
N VAL A 148 2.99 -5.61 11.16
CA VAL A 148 2.75 -4.54 10.17
C VAL A 148 3.28 -4.97 8.80
N PRO A 149 2.42 -5.15 7.77
CA PRO A 149 2.86 -5.37 6.41
C PRO A 149 3.48 -4.07 5.86
N LEU A 150 4.81 -4.09 5.75
CA LEU A 150 5.61 -2.97 5.27
C LEU A 150 6.53 -3.41 4.13
N TYR A 151 6.66 -2.54 3.12
CA TYR A 151 7.48 -2.75 1.94
C TYR A 151 8.34 -1.52 1.65
N LEU A 152 9.60 -1.73 1.32
CA LEU A 152 10.48 -0.70 0.78
C LEU A 152 10.34 -0.67 -0.75
N LYS A 153 9.70 0.39 -1.26
CA LYS A 153 9.54 0.63 -2.69
C LYS A 153 10.78 1.29 -3.26
N ARG A 154 11.38 0.64 -4.26
CA ARG A 154 12.57 1.12 -4.97
C ARG A 154 12.31 1.27 -6.47
N PHE A 155 13.23 1.99 -7.12
CA PHE A 155 13.34 2.00 -8.58
C PHE A 155 13.72 0.60 -9.07
N SER A 156 12.82 -0.09 -9.79
CA SER A 156 13.17 -1.34 -10.48
C SER A 156 13.78 -1.00 -11.84
N ILE A 157 15.00 -1.48 -12.05
CA ILE A 157 15.76 -1.35 -13.31
C ILE A 157 15.21 -2.30 -14.39
N PHE A 158 14.42 -3.32 -14.01
CA PHE A 158 14.01 -4.38 -14.93
C PHE A 158 12.98 -3.93 -15.99
N ASN A 159 12.34 -2.77 -15.82
CA ASN A 159 11.42 -2.21 -16.82
C ASN A 159 12.12 -1.33 -17.89
N ILE A 160 13.44 -1.14 -17.83
CA ILE A 160 14.17 -0.32 -18.82
C ILE A 160 14.57 -1.13 -20.06
N VAL A 161 14.52 -2.47 -20.01
CA VAL A 161 15.04 -3.31 -21.11
C VAL A 161 14.04 -3.53 -22.26
N SER A 162 12.80 -3.06 -22.13
CA SER A 162 11.83 -3.04 -23.22
C SER A 162 11.95 -1.73 -24.01
N ASN A 163 12.94 -1.69 -24.90
CA ASN A 163 13.08 -0.79 -26.05
C ASN A 163 12.12 0.41 -26.12
N VAL A 164 12.49 1.54 -25.53
CA VAL A 164 12.39 2.91 -26.10
C VAL A 164 13.32 3.80 -25.26
N LEU A 165 14.53 4.09 -25.76
CA LEU A 165 15.17 5.37 -25.43
C LEU A 165 14.17 6.46 -25.83
N TYR A 166 13.92 7.44 -24.97
CA TYR A 166 12.86 8.47 -25.03
C TYR A 166 11.62 8.16 -24.19
N LEU A 167 11.78 8.18 -22.86
CA LEU A 167 10.85 8.82 -21.92
C LEU A 167 11.59 9.02 -20.59
N ASN A 168 12.09 10.24 -20.37
CA ASN A 168 12.49 10.72 -19.04
C ASN A 168 11.22 10.95 -18.20
N SER A 169 10.47 9.88 -17.97
CA SER A 169 9.22 9.92 -17.23
C SER A 169 9.19 8.71 -16.32
N ASP A 170 9.44 8.97 -15.04
CA ASP A 170 9.45 8.04 -13.91
C ASP A 170 8.05 7.46 -13.64
N CYS A 171 7.41 6.90 -14.67
CA CYS A 171 6.01 6.45 -14.64
C CYS A 171 5.85 5.00 -14.18
N SER A 172 6.92 4.20 -14.03
CA SER A 172 6.77 2.74 -13.86
C SER A 172 6.71 2.22 -12.42
N HIS A 173 6.78 3.07 -11.39
CA HIS A 173 7.08 2.59 -10.03
C HIS A 173 5.96 2.73 -9.00
N SER A 174 4.91 3.51 -9.30
CA SER A 174 3.73 3.71 -8.42
C SER A 174 2.57 2.77 -8.73
N TYR A 175 2.82 1.74 -9.54
CA TYR A 175 1.83 0.72 -9.85
C TYR A 175 1.74 -0.30 -8.72
N GLY A 176 0.50 -0.64 -8.36
CA GLY A 176 0.15 -1.65 -7.36
C GLY A 176 -0.25 -1.13 -5.99
N GLU A 177 0.08 0.11 -5.62
CA GLU A 177 -0.43 0.71 -4.36
C GLU A 177 -1.76 1.46 -4.54
N PHE A 178 -2.21 1.63 -5.80
CA PHE A 178 -3.46 2.30 -6.19
C PHE A 178 -3.60 3.75 -5.67
N VAL A 179 -2.49 4.36 -5.28
CA VAL A 179 -2.36 5.78 -4.97
C VAL A 179 -1.26 6.32 -5.87
N PHE A 180 -1.66 6.94 -6.99
CA PHE A 180 -0.71 7.53 -7.93
C PHE A 180 -0.08 8.78 -7.29
N ASP A 181 1.24 8.77 -7.22
CA ASP A 181 2.08 9.82 -6.62
C ASP A 181 3.05 10.44 -7.63
N HIS A 182 2.80 10.26 -8.93
CA HIS A 182 3.60 10.87 -10.01
C HIS A 182 3.80 12.37 -9.80
N SER A 183 2.75 13.09 -9.42
CA SER A 183 2.84 14.53 -9.14
C SER A 183 3.80 14.87 -8.00
N TRP A 184 3.94 14.00 -7.00
CA TRP A 184 4.89 14.17 -5.89
C TRP A 184 6.30 13.81 -6.33
N ALA A 185 6.46 12.72 -7.08
CA ALA A 185 7.73 12.33 -7.64
C ALA A 185 8.31 13.43 -8.54
N ASP A 186 7.52 13.93 -9.49
CA ASP A 186 7.89 15.00 -10.40
C ASP A 186 8.29 16.28 -9.64
N ALA A 187 7.56 16.64 -8.58
CA ALA A 187 7.91 17.78 -7.75
C ALA A 187 9.28 17.58 -7.08
N TYR A 188 9.52 16.43 -6.43
CA TYR A 188 10.79 16.13 -5.77
C TYR A 188 11.96 16.21 -6.76
N TYR A 189 11.81 15.61 -7.95
CA TYR A 189 12.85 15.63 -8.98
C TYR A 189 13.12 17.03 -9.52
N ASN A 190 12.09 17.85 -9.71
CA ASN A 190 12.24 19.26 -10.09
C ASN A 190 12.98 20.07 -9.02
N TYR A 191 12.84 19.72 -7.74
CA TYR A 191 13.60 20.29 -6.63
C TYR A 191 14.99 19.64 -6.42
N GLY A 192 15.41 18.74 -7.31
CA GLY A 192 16.72 18.06 -7.23
C GLY A 192 16.81 16.98 -6.14
N SER A 193 15.68 16.62 -5.52
CA SER A 193 15.59 15.57 -4.50
C SER A 193 15.07 14.28 -5.10
N ARG A 194 15.46 13.13 -4.53
CA ARG A 194 14.96 11.83 -4.99
C ARG A 194 13.71 11.44 -4.23
N TYR A 195 12.64 11.12 -4.94
CA TYR A 195 11.40 10.64 -4.34
C TYR A 195 11.46 9.17 -3.93
N TYR A 196 12.31 8.36 -4.57
CA TYR A 196 12.56 6.97 -4.18
C TYR A 196 13.96 6.81 -3.57
N PRO A 197 14.16 5.87 -2.63
CA PRO A 197 13.18 4.90 -2.11
C PRO A 197 12.16 5.50 -1.12
N LYS A 198 11.00 4.86 -1.01
CA LYS A 198 9.96 5.17 -0.01
C LYS A 198 9.54 3.92 0.76
N LEU A 199 9.08 4.08 1.99
CA LEU A 199 8.44 3.01 2.75
C LEU A 199 6.92 3.03 2.54
N GLN A 200 6.36 1.85 2.31
CA GLN A 200 4.96 1.66 1.98
C GLN A 200 4.33 0.61 2.90
N CYS A 201 3.45 1.05 3.79
CA CYS A 201 2.60 0.19 4.60
C CYS A 201 1.25 0.01 3.89
N CYS A 202 1.06 -1.14 3.25
CA CYS A 202 -0.09 -1.41 2.42
C CYS A 202 -0.35 -2.92 2.25
N VAL A 203 -1.49 -3.20 1.63
CA VAL A 203 -1.74 -4.49 0.97
C VAL A 203 -1.36 -4.31 -0.51
N PRO A 204 -0.39 -5.05 -1.06
CA PRO A 204 -0.03 -4.91 -2.46
C PRO A 204 -1.19 -5.25 -3.38
N PHE A 205 -1.29 -4.50 -4.47
CA PHE A 205 -2.25 -4.68 -5.57
C PHE A 205 -3.74 -4.62 -5.17
N THR A 206 -4.07 -4.13 -3.97
CA THR A 206 -5.44 -4.20 -3.44
C THR A 206 -5.83 -2.91 -2.72
N PRO A 207 -6.68 -2.04 -3.32
CA PRO A 207 -7.09 -0.75 -2.75
C PRO A 207 -8.19 -0.87 -1.68
N VAL A 208 -8.05 -1.82 -0.75
CA VAL A 208 -9.07 -2.11 0.26
C VAL A 208 -8.76 -1.39 1.57
N THR A 209 -9.76 -0.66 2.09
CA THR A 209 -9.67 -0.02 3.41
C THR A 209 -9.71 -1.08 4.51
N GLY A 210 -8.78 -1.00 5.44
CA GLY A 210 -8.69 -1.92 6.56
C GLY A 210 -7.52 -1.58 7.47
N GLN A 211 -7.37 -2.36 8.55
CA GLN A 211 -6.25 -2.14 9.45
C GLN A 211 -4.89 -2.38 8.76
N ARG A 212 -3.87 -1.64 9.19
CA ARG A 212 -2.50 -1.76 8.69
C ARG A 212 -1.52 -2.09 9.80
N ILE A 213 -1.84 -1.73 11.03
CA ILE A 213 -1.10 -2.13 12.22
C ILE A 213 -1.97 -3.16 12.94
N LEU A 214 -1.63 -4.43 12.78
CA LEU A 214 -2.45 -5.56 13.27
C LEU A 214 -1.96 -5.94 14.65
N ILE A 215 -2.78 -5.73 15.68
CA ILE A 215 -2.39 -5.94 17.07
C ILE A 215 -3.40 -6.88 17.71
N ARG A 216 -2.89 -7.83 18.50
CA ARG A 216 -3.72 -8.75 19.28
C ARG A 216 -4.51 -8.00 20.35
N ASN A 217 -5.62 -8.59 20.78
CA ASN A 217 -6.52 -7.93 21.72
C ASN A 217 -6.04 -8.07 23.17
N PHE A 218 -5.06 -7.25 23.55
CA PHE A 218 -4.56 -7.11 24.92
C PHE A 218 -4.95 -5.77 25.54
N TRP A 219 -4.88 -5.66 26.86
CA TRP A 219 -5.19 -4.42 27.58
C TRP A 219 -4.22 -3.28 27.23
N TYR A 220 -2.96 -3.60 26.91
CA TYR A 220 -1.92 -2.64 26.49
C TYR A 220 -1.82 -2.42 24.98
N LYS A 221 -2.80 -2.86 24.17
CA LYS A 221 -2.76 -2.75 22.70
C LYS A 221 -2.48 -1.34 22.18
N ASN A 222 -2.92 -0.31 22.91
CA ASN A 222 -2.71 1.07 22.53
C ASN A 222 -1.24 1.48 22.64
N GLN A 223 -0.54 1.03 23.69
CA GLN A 223 0.90 1.31 23.85
C GLN A 223 1.71 0.63 22.74
N VAL A 224 1.38 -0.63 22.43
CA VAL A 224 2.02 -1.36 21.31
C VAL A 224 1.79 -0.66 19.98
N PHE A 225 0.59 -0.12 19.74
CA PHE A 225 0.29 0.67 18.55
C PHE A 225 1.21 1.89 18.44
N ASP A 226 1.30 2.70 19.49
CA ASP A 226 2.09 3.94 19.47
C ASP A 226 3.57 3.64 19.25
N LYS A 227 4.08 2.54 19.83
CA LYS A 227 5.45 2.08 19.63
C LYS A 227 5.70 1.55 18.23
N LEU A 228 4.75 0.83 17.63
CA LEU A 228 4.83 0.40 16.23
C LEU A 228 4.82 1.62 15.27
N VAL A 229 4.03 2.65 15.55
CA VAL A 229 4.01 3.90 14.79
C VAL A 229 5.34 4.65 14.93
N SER A 230 5.91 4.72 16.13
CA SER A 230 7.26 5.29 16.33
C SER A 230 8.32 4.50 15.55
N ALA A 231 8.28 3.17 15.64
CA ALA A 231 9.24 2.30 14.96
C ALA A 231 9.16 2.44 13.43
N LEU A 232 7.98 2.68 12.86
CA LEU A 232 7.81 3.00 11.45
C LEU A 232 8.55 4.30 11.07
N LYS A 233 8.48 5.34 11.91
CA LYS A 233 9.20 6.61 11.70
C LYS A 233 10.71 6.41 11.84
N ASP A 234 11.14 5.68 12.86
CA ASP A 234 12.56 5.37 13.11
C ASP A 234 13.16 4.57 11.94
N LEU A 235 12.39 3.63 11.39
CA LEU A 235 12.76 2.91 10.18
C LEU A 235 12.90 3.82 8.97
N ALA A 236 12.01 4.79 8.80
CA ALA A 236 12.11 5.74 7.70
C ALA A 236 13.42 6.54 7.77
N VAL A 237 13.80 6.97 8.98
CA VAL A 237 15.09 7.66 9.22
C VAL A 237 16.26 6.72 8.98
N LYS A 238 16.23 5.51 9.55
CA LYS A 238 17.31 4.51 9.46
C LYS A 238 17.58 4.08 8.02
N PHE A 239 16.54 3.88 7.22
CA PHE A 239 16.66 3.54 5.81
C PHE A 239 16.90 4.75 4.88
N GLN A 240 16.93 5.96 5.43
CA GLN A 240 17.11 7.21 4.69
C GLN A 240 16.13 7.32 3.50
N VAL A 241 14.88 6.94 3.74
CA VAL A 241 13.84 7.05 2.71
C VAL A 241 13.28 8.47 2.66
N SER A 242 12.79 8.86 1.50
CA SER A 242 12.17 10.18 1.29
C SER A 242 10.88 10.34 2.10
N SER A 243 10.06 9.29 2.14
CA SER A 243 8.74 9.30 2.77
C SER A 243 8.32 7.91 3.25
N LEU A 244 7.42 7.92 4.23
CA LEU A 244 6.68 6.75 4.70
C LEU A 244 5.19 6.95 4.44
N HIS A 245 4.56 5.99 3.79
CA HIS A 245 3.18 6.05 3.36
C HIS A 245 2.37 4.92 3.99
N VAL A 246 1.21 5.24 4.55
CA VAL A 246 0.23 4.25 5.00
C VAL A 246 -1.03 4.41 4.16
N THR A 247 -1.33 3.41 3.33
CA THR A 247 -2.43 3.51 2.35
C THR A 247 -3.63 2.66 2.74
N PHE A 248 -4.80 3.30 2.68
CA PHE A 248 -6.09 2.76 3.07
C PHE A 248 -6.14 2.20 4.52
N PRO A 249 -5.57 2.89 5.53
CA PRO A 249 -5.76 2.55 6.94
C PRO A 249 -7.24 2.66 7.33
N SER A 250 -7.60 2.01 8.43
CA SER A 250 -8.90 2.21 9.07
C SER A 250 -9.04 3.64 9.58
N GLU A 251 -10.28 4.09 9.77
CA GLU A 251 -10.53 5.47 10.22
C GLU A 251 -9.92 5.76 11.61
N ASN A 252 -9.91 4.76 12.49
CA ASN A 252 -9.33 4.87 13.83
C ASN A 252 -7.81 5.04 13.79
N GLU A 253 -7.12 4.22 12.98
CA GLU A 253 -5.67 4.38 12.76
C GLU A 253 -5.37 5.71 12.08
N TRP A 254 -6.20 6.12 11.12
CA TRP A 254 -6.02 7.38 10.42
C TRP A 254 -6.06 8.58 11.37
N ARG A 255 -6.97 8.56 12.37
CA ARG A 255 -7.04 9.58 13.41
C ARG A 255 -5.84 9.51 14.35
N ARG A 256 -5.53 8.34 14.91
CA ARG A 256 -4.40 8.17 15.85
C ARG A 256 -3.06 8.52 15.22
N MET A 257 -2.80 8.10 13.98
CA MET A 257 -1.53 8.42 13.32
C MET A 257 -1.32 9.95 13.20
N LYS A 258 -2.38 10.75 13.05
CA LYS A 258 -2.28 12.23 13.05
C LYS A 258 -1.56 12.76 14.29
N GLU A 259 -1.81 12.17 15.45
CA GLU A 259 -1.20 12.53 16.73
C GLU A 259 0.32 12.26 16.71
N HIS A 260 0.78 11.33 15.87
CA HIS A 260 2.18 10.99 15.63
C HIS A 260 2.86 11.81 14.51
N SER A 261 2.31 12.98 14.16
CA SER A 261 2.84 13.94 13.15
C SER A 261 2.78 13.47 11.71
N PHE A 262 1.92 12.49 11.43
CA PHE A 262 1.67 12.00 10.10
C PHE A 262 0.65 12.89 9.36
N LEU A 263 0.92 13.23 8.10
CA LEU A 263 0.06 14.08 7.28
C LEU A 263 -1.11 13.29 6.72
N GLN A 264 -2.32 13.81 6.89
CA GLN A 264 -3.54 13.16 6.42
C GLN A 264 -3.91 13.59 4.99
N ARG A 265 -4.05 12.63 4.08
CA ARG A 265 -4.54 12.77 2.71
C ARG A 265 -5.94 12.18 2.57
N ILE A 266 -6.84 12.85 1.86
CA ILE A 266 -8.20 12.37 1.61
C ILE A 266 -8.39 12.11 0.11
N GLY A 267 -8.92 10.94 -0.23
CA GLY A 267 -9.38 10.51 -1.55
C GLY A 267 -10.80 9.96 -1.47
N MET A 268 -11.43 9.71 -2.63
CA MET A 268 -12.83 9.27 -2.71
C MET A 268 -12.91 7.86 -3.28
N GLN A 269 -13.72 7.00 -2.65
CA GLN A 269 -14.09 5.69 -3.19
C GLN A 269 -15.60 5.55 -3.15
N TYR A 270 -16.13 4.80 -4.11
CA TYR A 270 -17.55 4.47 -4.19
C TYR A 270 -17.72 3.03 -3.72
N HIS A 271 -18.39 2.86 -2.59
CA HIS A 271 -18.76 1.55 -2.08
C HIS A 271 -20.24 1.33 -2.32
N TRP A 272 -20.58 0.21 -2.94
CA TRP A 272 -21.96 -0.24 -3.01
C TRP A 272 -22.27 -1.08 -1.79
N THR A 273 -23.33 -0.72 -1.06
CA THR A 273 -23.84 -1.49 0.07
C THR A 273 -25.26 -1.96 -0.25
N ASN A 274 -25.55 -3.21 0.08
CA ASN A 274 -26.92 -3.71 -0.04
C ASN A 274 -27.79 -3.03 1.02
N ARG A 275 -28.82 -2.28 0.61
CA ARG A 275 -29.79 -1.65 1.52
C ARG A 275 -30.94 -2.60 1.86
N ASN A 276 -30.60 -3.85 2.19
CA ASN A 276 -31.54 -4.93 2.47
C ASN A 276 -32.46 -5.31 1.28
N TYR A 277 -32.01 -5.10 0.04
CA TYR A 277 -32.73 -5.60 -1.13
C TYR A 277 -32.73 -7.13 -1.11
N LYS A 278 -33.90 -7.73 -1.28
CA LYS A 278 -34.11 -9.18 -1.33
C LYS A 278 -33.92 -9.74 -2.74
N ASN A 279 -34.11 -8.89 -3.75
CA ASN A 279 -33.99 -9.27 -5.15
C ASN A 279 -33.46 -8.10 -6.00
N PHE A 280 -33.13 -8.41 -7.26
CA PHE A 280 -32.57 -7.43 -8.18
C PHE A 280 -33.59 -6.34 -8.57
N ASP A 281 -34.88 -6.65 -8.59
CA ASP A 281 -35.92 -5.68 -8.93
C ASP A 281 -36.10 -4.61 -7.86
N GLU A 282 -36.03 -4.99 -6.58
CA GLU A 282 -36.02 -4.04 -5.45
C GLU A 282 -34.83 -3.08 -5.57
N PHE A 283 -33.63 -3.57 -5.89
CA PHE A 283 -32.46 -2.73 -6.16
C PHE A 283 -32.70 -1.74 -7.32
N LEU A 284 -33.37 -2.19 -8.38
CA LEU A 284 -33.69 -1.34 -9.53
C LEU A 284 -34.73 -0.25 -9.22
N MET A 285 -35.56 -0.42 -8.18
CA MET A 285 -36.56 0.59 -7.81
C MET A 285 -35.92 1.88 -7.28
N ASP A 286 -34.73 1.78 -6.69
CA ASP A 286 -33.96 2.94 -6.20
C ASP A 286 -33.26 3.72 -7.33
N MET A 287 -33.34 3.24 -8.58
CA MET A 287 -32.75 3.92 -9.73
C MET A 287 -33.76 4.79 -10.49
N LYS A 288 -33.25 5.83 -11.15
CA LYS A 288 -34.04 6.62 -12.12
C LYS A 288 -34.62 5.70 -13.22
N GLN A 289 -35.85 5.99 -13.64
CA GLN A 289 -36.63 5.16 -14.57
C GLN A 289 -35.88 4.82 -15.87
N SER A 290 -35.14 5.78 -16.45
CA SER A 290 -34.34 5.57 -17.66
C SER A 290 -33.24 4.52 -17.46
N LYS A 291 -32.45 4.65 -16.38
CA LYS A 291 -31.40 3.67 -16.02
C LYS A 291 -31.99 2.29 -15.77
N ARG A 292 -33.10 2.21 -15.02
CA ARG A 292 -33.83 0.97 -14.77
C ARG A 292 -34.28 0.29 -16.06
N LYS A 293 -34.88 1.04 -17.00
CA LYS A 293 -35.34 0.51 -18.30
C LYS A 293 -34.16 -0.05 -19.11
N ASN A 294 -33.05 0.68 -19.18
CA ASN A 294 -31.86 0.25 -19.91
C ASN A 294 -31.27 -1.05 -19.32
N ILE A 295 -31.10 -1.13 -17.99
CA ILE A 295 -30.56 -2.34 -17.33
C ILE A 295 -31.46 -3.56 -17.60
N ARG A 296 -32.78 -3.40 -17.54
CA ARG A 296 -33.73 -4.47 -17.86
C ARG A 296 -33.62 -4.93 -19.33
N GLN A 297 -33.47 -3.99 -20.26
CA GLN A 297 -33.29 -4.31 -21.67
C GLN A 297 -31.99 -5.08 -21.91
N GLU A 298 -30.87 -4.64 -21.33
CA GLU A 298 -29.58 -5.35 -21.45
C GLU A 298 -29.64 -6.77 -20.87
N ARG A 299 -30.26 -6.96 -19.69
CA ARG A 299 -30.44 -8.32 -19.14
C ARG A 299 -31.29 -9.21 -20.02
N LYS A 300 -32.33 -8.67 -20.66
CA LYS A 300 -33.17 -9.46 -21.59
C LYS A 300 -32.37 -9.94 -22.80
N LYS A 301 -31.43 -9.14 -23.31
CA LYS A 301 -30.52 -9.54 -24.40
C LYS A 301 -29.63 -10.71 -23.99
N VAL A 302 -29.12 -10.70 -22.76
CA VAL A 302 -28.31 -11.83 -22.23
C VAL A 302 -29.13 -13.12 -22.20
N SER A 303 -30.42 -13.06 -21.83
CA SER A 303 -31.30 -14.25 -21.85
C SER A 303 -31.60 -14.76 -23.26
N THR A 304 -31.59 -13.90 -24.28
CA THR A 304 -31.75 -14.31 -25.69
C THR A 304 -30.47 -14.90 -26.28
N GLN A 305 -29.32 -14.55 -25.73
CA GLN A 305 -28.05 -15.17 -26.06
C GLN A 305 -27.97 -16.47 -25.25
N SER A 306 -27.81 -17.63 -25.89
CA SER A 306 -27.79 -18.94 -25.20
C SER A 306 -26.50 -19.14 -24.38
N LEU A 307 -26.23 -18.22 -23.45
CA LEU A 307 -25.06 -18.17 -22.59
C LEU A 307 -25.34 -18.92 -21.29
N ASN A 308 -24.44 -19.82 -20.92
CA ASN A 308 -24.48 -20.48 -19.62
C ASN A 308 -23.52 -19.77 -18.65
N MET A 309 -24.06 -19.29 -17.53
CA MET A 309 -23.26 -18.70 -16.45
C MET A 309 -23.05 -19.73 -15.34
N LYS A 310 -21.80 -20.12 -15.11
CA LYS A 310 -21.41 -20.99 -13.99
C LYS A 310 -20.58 -20.21 -12.99
N ARG A 311 -20.96 -20.28 -11.71
CA ARG A 311 -20.15 -19.76 -10.60
C ARG A 311 -19.24 -20.87 -10.10
N LEU A 312 -17.93 -20.63 -10.11
CA LEU A 312 -16.92 -21.52 -9.55
C LEU A 312 -16.42 -20.96 -8.22
N ARG A 313 -16.10 -21.81 -7.26
CA ARG A 313 -15.58 -21.44 -5.93
C ARG A 313 -14.42 -22.33 -5.52
N GLY A 314 -13.41 -21.76 -4.86
CA GLY A 314 -12.29 -22.51 -4.28
C GLY A 314 -11.67 -23.48 -5.28
N ASP A 315 -11.66 -24.76 -4.93
CA ASP A 315 -11.04 -25.86 -5.69
C ASP A 315 -11.71 -26.15 -7.04
N GLU A 316 -12.90 -25.61 -7.29
CA GLU A 316 -13.52 -25.66 -8.62
C GLU A 316 -12.75 -24.81 -9.65
N VAL A 317 -11.96 -23.83 -9.18
CA VAL A 317 -11.11 -22.98 -10.01
C VAL A 317 -9.82 -23.73 -10.32
N LYS A 318 -9.65 -24.12 -11.59
CA LYS A 318 -8.50 -24.87 -12.11
C LYS A 318 -7.62 -23.97 -12.98
N ALA A 319 -6.37 -24.38 -13.22
CA ALA A 319 -5.40 -23.65 -14.05
C ALA A 319 -5.97 -23.18 -15.41
N ARG A 320 -6.72 -24.03 -16.12
CA ARG A 320 -7.37 -23.68 -17.40
C ARG A 320 -8.30 -22.45 -17.33
N HIS A 321 -8.92 -22.19 -16.17
CA HIS A 321 -9.77 -21.03 -15.98
C HIS A 321 -8.91 -19.75 -15.87
N TRP A 322 -7.72 -19.84 -15.27
CA TRP A 322 -6.74 -18.75 -15.22
C TRP A 322 -6.17 -18.44 -16.60
N ASP A 323 -5.84 -19.44 -17.41
CA ASP A 323 -5.36 -19.23 -18.79
C ASP A 323 -6.41 -18.49 -19.64
N SER A 324 -7.68 -18.85 -19.47
CA SER A 324 -8.80 -18.20 -20.15
C SER A 324 -9.01 -16.77 -19.63
N PHE A 325 -8.95 -16.57 -18.31
CA PHE A 325 -9.05 -15.26 -17.69
C PHE A 325 -7.96 -14.31 -18.16
N TYR A 326 -6.72 -14.78 -18.24
CA TYR A 326 -5.58 -14.00 -18.71
C TYR A 326 -5.81 -13.47 -20.13
N LYS A 327 -6.27 -14.33 -21.05
CA LYS A 327 -6.61 -13.92 -22.43
C LYS A 327 -7.69 -12.84 -22.47
N PHE A 328 -8.72 -12.95 -21.63
CA PHE A 328 -9.76 -11.92 -21.55
C PHE A 328 -9.22 -10.60 -21.01
N TYR A 329 -8.33 -10.66 -20.00
CA TYR A 329 -7.71 -9.50 -19.40
C TYR A 329 -6.78 -8.76 -20.37
N GLU A 330 -5.96 -9.49 -21.12
CA GLU A 330 -5.10 -8.98 -22.19
C GLU A 330 -5.94 -8.28 -23.26
N SER A 331 -6.97 -8.95 -23.80
CA SER A 331 -7.84 -8.33 -24.83
C SER A 331 -8.52 -7.06 -24.33
N THR A 332 -8.86 -6.97 -23.04
CA THR A 332 -9.49 -5.77 -22.47
C THR A 332 -8.48 -4.62 -22.35
N THR A 333 -7.22 -4.94 -22.05
CA THR A 333 -6.13 -3.96 -21.96
C THR A 333 -5.74 -3.45 -23.34
N ASP A 334 -5.58 -4.34 -24.30
CA ASP A 334 -5.21 -4.00 -25.68
C ASP A 334 -6.27 -3.13 -26.36
N ASN A 335 -7.55 -3.46 -26.21
CA ASN A 335 -8.65 -2.66 -26.76
C ASN A 335 -8.79 -1.27 -26.13
N LYS A 336 -8.16 -1.00 -24.98
CA LYS A 336 -8.10 0.34 -24.36
C LYS A 336 -6.86 1.13 -24.77
N LEU A 337 -5.81 0.45 -25.25
CA LEU A 337 -4.54 1.06 -25.64
C LEU A 337 -4.42 1.29 -27.15
N VAL A 338 -5.33 0.75 -27.96
CA VAL A 338 -5.48 1.11 -29.37
C VAL A 338 -6.40 2.35 -29.44
N PRO A 339 -5.89 3.55 -29.81
CA PRO A 339 -6.77 4.65 -30.17
C PRO A 339 -7.64 4.18 -31.33
N SER A 340 -8.96 4.38 -31.23
CA SER A 340 -9.87 4.20 -32.36
C SER A 340 -9.27 4.89 -33.58
N ARG A 341 -8.87 4.10 -34.58
CA ARG A 341 -8.38 4.61 -35.88
C ARG A 341 -9.48 5.37 -36.61
#